data_AF-A0AAJ5CF41-F1
#
_entry.id   AF-A0AAJ5CF41-F1
#
_cell.length_a   1.000
_cell.length_b   1.000
_cell.length_c   1.000
_cell.angle_alpha   90.00
_cell.angle_beta   90.00
_cell.angle_gamma   90.00
#
_symmetry.space_group_name_H-M   'P 1'
#
loop_
_entity.id
_entity.type
_entity.pdbx_description
1 polymer ?
#
loop_
_entity_poly.entity_id
_entity_poly.type
_entity_poly.pdbx_seq_one_letter_code
_entity_poly.pdbx_strand_id
1 'polypeptide(L)'
;MKRTAAALIACLLAVPLTACDAFKAPSSDQLTPMPSNVPTTPQYRTADDVVAALERGGIACDVLRRKAGGLDCRTAIDGAEVENQIQVLDPKKSSRNEVGDSIASWRSSGNTVVAAGNWFIRVLPNGSPDYSVKIAKAVDAVVLPPLYRLPAIPQKPRYKSVDALADALEKSVGCDRRKTESADQVLCATQAAKTRPCGRSGDGRDAHLMLHDSSATRNDYIRLLLSDDHVPYYIATAGNWTIQFCDTATGREAARELGGVVVDHKANK
;
A
#
# COMPACT_ATOMS: atom_id res chain seq x y z
N MET A 1 30.72 62.09 -43.02
CA MET A 1 32.04 61.48 -42.72
C MET A 1 32.27 61.52 -41.21
N LYS A 2 32.71 60.39 -40.62
CA LYS A 2 33.34 60.25 -39.28
C LYS A 2 32.39 60.53 -38.09
N ARG A 3 32.00 59.56 -37.25
CA ARG A 3 32.72 58.60 -36.38
C ARG A 3 32.58 59.07 -34.91
N THR A 4 32.01 58.18 -34.09
CA THR A 4 32.39 57.84 -32.68
C THR A 4 32.32 58.93 -31.61
N ALA A 5 32.01 58.67 -30.33
CA ALA A 5 31.49 57.50 -29.62
C ALA A 5 31.16 57.94 -28.17
N ALA A 6 30.26 57.16 -27.55
CA ALA A 6 30.20 56.74 -26.15
C ALA A 6 30.24 57.77 -24.99
N ALA A 7 29.16 57.76 -24.20
CA ALA A 7 29.24 57.80 -22.74
C ALA A 7 28.19 56.85 -22.15
N LEU A 8 28.67 55.87 -21.37
CA LEU A 8 27.89 54.89 -20.61
C LEU A 8 26.97 55.59 -19.59
N ILE A 9 25.71 55.16 -19.52
CA ILE A 9 24.86 55.35 -18.33
C ILE A 9 24.46 53.95 -17.84
N ALA A 10 24.95 53.62 -16.66
CA ALA A 10 24.63 52.41 -15.93
C ALA A 10 23.16 52.44 -15.48
N CYS A 11 22.32 51.57 -16.05
CA CYS A 11 21.01 51.27 -15.49
C CYS A 11 21.18 50.26 -14.34
N LEU A 12 21.14 50.76 -13.11
CA LEU A 12 20.79 50.00 -11.93
C LEU A 12 19.38 49.43 -12.10
N LEU A 13 19.27 48.15 -12.44
CA LEU A 13 18.04 47.40 -12.29
C LEU A 13 17.94 46.91 -10.84
N ALA A 14 17.25 47.69 -10.03
CA ALA A 14 16.70 47.23 -8.76
C ALA A 14 15.62 46.18 -9.05
N VAL A 15 15.99 44.91 -8.96
CA VAL A 15 15.04 43.80 -8.90
C VAL A 15 14.59 43.68 -7.44
N PRO A 16 13.32 43.96 -7.09
CA PRO A 16 12.83 43.59 -5.78
C PRO A 16 12.75 42.06 -5.73
N LEU A 17 13.65 41.46 -4.94
CA LEU A 17 13.57 40.08 -4.49
C LEU A 17 12.35 39.94 -3.56
N THR A 18 11.15 39.86 -4.12
CA THR A 18 9.95 39.40 -3.41
C THR A 18 9.60 38.01 -3.91
N ALA A 19 10.44 37.04 -3.56
CA ALA A 19 10.15 35.62 -3.68
C ALA A 19 10.45 34.96 -2.32
N CYS A 20 9.70 35.40 -1.30
CA CYS A 20 9.65 34.77 0.02
C CYS A 20 8.19 34.45 0.37
N ASP A 21 7.45 33.86 -0.56
CA ASP A 21 6.08 33.36 -0.31
C ASP A 21 5.83 31.96 -0.92
N ALA A 22 6.87 31.28 -1.39
CA ALA A 22 6.74 30.00 -2.10
C ALA A 22 6.63 28.75 -1.20
N PHE A 23 6.51 28.90 0.12
CA PHE A 23 6.28 27.77 1.04
C PHE A 23 5.27 28.15 2.13
N LYS A 24 4.07 28.57 1.74
CA LYS A 24 2.94 28.51 2.67
C LYS A 24 2.61 27.02 2.84
N ALA A 25 2.77 26.50 4.05
CA ALA A 25 2.23 25.19 4.41
C ALA A 25 0.74 25.16 4.00
N PRO A 26 0.23 24.04 3.46
CA PRO A 26 -1.19 23.94 3.09
C PRO A 26 -2.06 24.43 4.24
N SER A 27 -3.07 25.26 3.95
CA SER A 27 -4.03 25.63 4.99
C SER A 27 -4.75 24.37 5.48
N SER A 28 -5.17 24.37 6.75
CA SER A 28 -5.85 23.23 7.41
C SER A 28 -7.03 22.66 6.63
N ASP A 29 -7.65 23.47 5.77
CA ASP A 29 -8.83 23.12 4.98
C ASP A 29 -8.49 22.28 3.73
N GLN A 30 -7.21 22.12 3.40
CA GLN A 30 -6.74 21.35 2.23
C GLN A 30 -5.97 20.07 2.62
N LEU A 31 -5.82 19.78 3.91
CA LEU A 31 -5.07 18.60 4.37
C LEU A 31 -5.82 17.32 4.06
N THR A 32 -5.08 16.29 3.62
CA THR A 32 -5.65 14.94 3.48
C THR A 32 -6.01 14.39 4.86
N PRO A 33 -7.29 14.07 5.15
CA PRO A 33 -7.68 13.53 6.44
C PRO A 33 -6.97 12.20 6.73
N MET A 34 -6.71 11.95 8.01
CA MET A 34 -6.24 10.64 8.46
C MET A 34 -7.23 9.54 8.01
N PRO A 35 -6.76 8.45 7.37
CA PRO A 35 -7.64 7.33 7.05
C PRO A 35 -8.37 6.80 8.28
N SER A 36 -9.67 6.54 8.16
CA SER A 36 -10.53 6.20 9.30
C SER A 36 -10.16 4.89 10.00
N ASN A 37 -9.45 3.99 9.30
CA ASN A 37 -8.95 2.73 9.85
C ASN A 37 -7.65 2.90 10.64
N VAL A 38 -6.99 4.06 10.62
CA VAL A 38 -5.79 4.30 11.43
C VAL A 38 -6.21 4.53 12.88
N PRO A 39 -5.77 3.70 13.83
CA PRO A 39 -6.16 3.86 15.22
C PRO A 39 -5.62 5.19 15.80
N THR A 40 -6.30 5.72 16.80
CA THR A 40 -5.87 6.95 17.51
C THR A 40 -4.74 6.70 18.50
N THR A 41 -4.44 5.43 18.79
CA THR A 41 -3.40 4.94 19.70
C THR A 41 -2.69 3.74 19.06
N PRO A 42 -1.47 3.38 19.51
CA PRO A 42 -0.65 4.10 20.48
C PRO A 42 -0.14 5.45 19.94
N GLN A 43 0.07 6.40 20.84
CA GLN A 43 0.78 7.66 20.53
C GLN A 43 2.14 7.63 21.20
N TYR A 44 3.15 8.13 20.48
CA TYR A 44 4.52 8.15 20.96
C TYR A 44 5.06 9.57 21.00
N ARG A 45 5.94 9.84 21.96
CA ARG A 45 6.57 11.15 22.09
C ARG A 45 7.75 11.28 21.15
N THR A 46 8.48 10.18 20.95
CA THR A 46 9.72 10.15 20.16
C THR A 46 9.77 8.92 19.27
N ALA A 47 10.60 8.97 18.24
CA ALA A 47 10.83 7.81 17.38
C ALA A 47 11.53 6.65 18.14
N ASP A 48 12.35 6.93 19.15
CA ASP A 48 12.92 5.90 20.01
C ASP A 48 11.83 5.14 20.82
N ASP A 49 10.71 5.79 21.17
CA ASP A 49 9.59 5.10 21.83
C ASP A 49 8.90 4.08 20.89
N VAL A 50 8.88 4.36 19.58
CA VAL A 50 8.41 3.42 18.54
C VAL A 50 9.36 2.24 18.43
N VAL A 51 10.69 2.49 18.43
CA VAL A 51 11.72 1.43 18.45
C VAL A 51 11.52 0.52 19.66
N ALA A 52 11.38 1.10 20.85
CA ALA A 52 11.13 0.32 22.06
C ALA A 52 9.81 -0.48 22.00
N ALA A 53 8.80 0.02 21.28
CA ALA A 53 7.57 -0.72 21.04
C ALA A 53 7.78 -1.90 20.08
N LEU A 54 8.53 -1.70 18.99
CA LEU A 54 8.90 -2.80 18.08
C LEU A 54 9.64 -3.90 18.83
N GLU A 55 10.62 -3.54 19.67
CA GLU A 55 11.40 -4.49 20.46
C GLU A 55 10.52 -5.27 21.45
N ARG A 56 9.60 -4.59 22.15
CA ARG A 56 8.60 -5.27 23.01
C ARG A 56 7.69 -6.21 22.22
N GLY A 57 7.39 -5.87 20.97
CA GLY A 57 6.64 -6.70 20.03
C GLY A 57 7.48 -7.82 19.38
N GLY A 58 8.75 -7.98 19.78
CA GLY A 58 9.63 -9.05 19.29
C GLY A 58 10.40 -8.72 18.01
N ILE A 59 10.40 -7.45 17.59
CA ILE A 59 11.11 -6.97 16.41
C ILE A 59 12.27 -6.07 16.86
N ALA A 60 13.47 -6.64 16.92
CA ALA A 60 14.69 -5.86 17.16
C ALA A 60 14.89 -4.83 16.05
N CYS A 61 15.33 -3.62 16.41
CA CYS A 61 15.39 -2.47 15.52
C CYS A 61 16.67 -1.67 15.79
N ASP A 62 17.74 -2.05 15.09
CA ASP A 62 19.07 -1.46 15.20
C ASP A 62 19.09 -0.08 14.56
N VAL A 63 19.20 0.97 15.37
CA VAL A 63 19.13 2.36 14.88
C VAL A 63 20.33 2.68 14.00
N LEU A 64 20.06 3.08 12.75
CA LEU A 64 21.05 3.45 11.75
C LEU A 64 21.36 4.95 11.79
N ARG A 65 20.31 5.78 11.85
CA ARG A 65 20.44 7.25 11.87
C ARG A 65 19.24 7.92 12.53
N ARG A 66 19.48 9.09 13.13
CA ARG A 66 18.43 9.94 13.70
C ARG A 66 18.22 11.19 12.86
N LYS A 67 16.98 11.66 12.78
CA LYS A 67 16.57 12.87 12.05
C LYS A 67 15.57 13.66 12.90
N ALA A 68 15.35 14.92 12.57
CA ALA A 68 14.32 15.70 13.26
C ALA A 68 12.95 15.03 13.11
N GLY A 69 12.30 14.71 14.23
CA GLY A 69 10.98 14.04 14.24
C GLY A 69 10.99 12.55 13.85
N GLY A 70 12.15 11.92 13.64
CA GLY A 70 12.18 10.55 13.15
C GLY A 70 13.54 9.85 13.31
N LEU A 71 13.59 8.60 12.89
CA LEU A 71 14.84 7.84 12.79
C LEU A 71 14.69 6.73 11.75
N ASP A 72 15.81 6.18 11.32
CA ASP A 72 15.81 4.95 10.53
C ASP A 72 16.50 3.84 11.33
N CYS A 73 15.93 2.64 11.30
CA CYS A 73 16.52 1.46 11.91
C CYS A 73 16.49 0.27 10.95
N ARG A 74 17.27 -0.76 11.27
CA ARG A 74 17.26 -2.05 10.57
C ARG A 74 16.69 -3.12 11.47
N THR A 75 15.90 -4.01 10.89
CA THR A 75 15.36 -5.19 11.56
C THR A 75 15.57 -6.43 10.69
N ALA A 76 15.62 -7.60 11.32
CA ALA A 76 15.63 -8.89 10.64
C ALA A 76 14.25 -9.54 10.75
N ILE A 77 13.58 -9.76 9.62
CA ILE A 77 12.28 -10.44 9.55
C ILE A 77 12.44 -11.63 8.59
N ASP A 78 12.21 -12.84 9.10
CA ASP A 78 12.37 -14.11 8.36
C ASP A 78 13.74 -14.27 7.68
N GLY A 79 14.80 -13.74 8.31
CA GLY A 79 16.16 -13.77 7.77
C GLY A 79 16.44 -12.74 6.68
N ALA A 80 15.48 -11.87 6.34
CA ALA A 80 15.69 -10.72 5.47
C ALA A 80 15.95 -9.44 6.29
N GLU A 81 16.89 -8.61 5.83
CA GLU A 81 17.09 -7.28 6.38
C GLU A 81 16.02 -6.32 5.85
N VAL A 82 15.38 -5.60 6.78
CA VAL A 82 14.31 -4.64 6.51
C VAL A 82 14.69 -3.30 7.14
N GLU A 83 14.72 -2.22 6.37
CA GLU A 83 14.92 -0.86 6.87
C GLU A 83 13.57 -0.20 7.18
N ASN A 84 13.46 0.39 8.36
CA ASN A 84 12.26 1.09 8.83
C ASN A 84 12.56 2.56 8.97
N GLN A 85 11.87 3.39 8.21
CA GLN A 85 11.94 4.85 8.31
C GLN A 85 10.78 5.32 9.17
N ILE A 86 11.08 5.60 10.44
CA ILE A 86 10.13 5.96 11.49
C ILE A 86 9.98 7.48 11.53
N GLN A 87 8.74 7.96 11.60
CA GLN A 87 8.40 9.36 11.82
C GLN A 87 7.35 9.48 12.92
N VAL A 88 7.56 10.45 13.83
CA VAL A 88 6.67 10.77 14.93
C VAL A 88 6.42 12.28 14.92
N LEU A 89 5.15 12.68 14.79
CA LEU A 89 4.76 14.08 14.78
C LEU A 89 4.31 14.49 16.18
N ASP A 90 4.81 15.62 16.68
CA ASP A 90 4.45 16.13 18.00
C ASP A 90 2.94 16.45 18.05
N PRO A 91 2.13 15.75 18.87
CA PRO A 91 0.68 15.96 18.89
C PRO A 91 0.29 17.35 19.42
N LYS A 92 1.22 18.09 20.05
CA LYS A 92 0.99 19.49 20.44
C LYS A 92 1.18 20.48 19.29
N LYS A 93 1.89 20.08 18.23
CA LYS A 93 2.25 20.93 17.08
C LYS A 93 1.63 20.46 15.78
N SER A 94 1.13 19.23 15.74
CA SER A 94 0.55 18.62 14.56
C SER A 94 -0.81 18.03 14.88
N SER A 95 -1.81 18.53 14.17
CA SER A 95 -3.16 17.97 14.12
C SER A 95 -3.15 16.58 13.48
N ARG A 96 -4.21 15.82 13.74
CA ARG A 96 -4.41 14.50 13.14
C ARG A 96 -4.45 14.53 11.61
N ASN A 97 -4.95 15.61 11.02
CA ASN A 97 -4.98 15.78 9.56
C ASN A 97 -3.58 16.08 9.00
N GLU A 98 -2.70 16.76 9.72
CA GLU A 98 -1.30 16.94 9.28
C GLU A 98 -0.53 15.61 9.29
N VAL A 99 -0.83 14.73 10.25
CA VAL A 99 -0.30 13.35 10.25
C VAL A 99 -0.87 12.57 9.04
N GLY A 100 -2.18 12.70 8.79
CA GLY A 100 -2.85 12.08 7.63
C GLY A 100 -2.26 12.53 6.30
N ASP A 101 -1.97 13.82 6.16
CA ASP A 101 -1.37 14.41 4.97
C ASP A 101 0.07 13.92 4.74
N SER A 102 0.85 13.84 5.83
CA SER A 102 2.20 13.26 5.79
C SER A 102 2.16 11.80 5.30
N ILE A 103 1.25 10.99 5.86
CA ILE A 103 1.04 9.60 5.45
C ILE A 103 0.63 9.52 3.96
N ALA A 104 -0.28 10.38 3.51
CA ALA A 104 -0.75 10.41 2.13
C ALA A 104 0.38 10.74 1.14
N SER A 105 1.29 11.67 1.51
CA SER A 105 2.48 12.00 0.73
C SER A 105 3.37 10.77 0.49
N TRP A 106 3.68 10.03 1.56
CA TRP A 106 4.49 8.80 1.45
C TRP A 106 3.82 7.73 0.58
N ARG A 107 2.52 7.51 0.78
CA ARG A 107 1.76 6.50 0.00
C ARG A 107 1.63 6.88 -1.47
N SER A 108 1.58 8.17 -1.78
CA SER A 108 1.54 8.67 -3.17
C SER A 108 2.86 8.42 -3.91
N SER A 109 3.98 8.31 -3.18
CA SER A 109 5.27 7.91 -3.73
C SER A 109 5.45 6.38 -3.85
N GLY A 110 4.37 5.60 -3.82
CA GLY A 110 4.43 4.15 -4.02
C GLY A 110 4.80 3.34 -2.77
N ASN A 111 4.72 3.93 -1.57
CA ASN A 111 5.17 3.25 -0.35
C ASN A 111 4.01 2.62 0.43
N THR A 112 4.27 1.43 0.95
CA THR A 112 3.47 0.83 2.02
C THR A 112 3.88 1.46 3.35
N VAL A 113 2.90 1.84 4.16
CA VAL A 113 3.11 2.57 5.41
C VAL A 113 2.41 1.86 6.54
N VAL A 114 3.11 1.61 7.64
CA VAL A 114 2.49 1.19 8.91
C VAL A 114 2.19 2.43 9.73
N ALA A 115 0.97 2.60 10.24
CA ALA A 115 0.58 3.83 10.95
C ALA A 115 -0.35 3.58 12.14
N ALA A 116 -0.16 4.39 13.19
CA ALA A 116 -1.07 4.53 14.32
C ALA A 116 -0.86 5.89 15.00
N GLY A 117 -1.87 6.36 15.74
CA GLY A 117 -1.76 7.56 16.56
C GLY A 117 -1.22 8.77 15.82
N ASN A 118 -0.01 9.19 16.20
CA ASN A 118 0.73 10.35 15.68
C ASN A 118 2.03 9.96 14.94
N TRP A 119 2.18 8.71 14.54
CA TRP A 119 3.42 8.19 13.95
C TRP A 119 3.15 7.26 12.77
N PHE A 120 4.18 7.05 11.96
CA PHE A 120 4.15 6.08 10.87
C PHE A 120 5.55 5.56 10.54
N ILE A 121 5.59 4.41 9.89
CA ILE A 121 6.80 3.70 9.45
C ILE A 121 6.67 3.39 7.98
N ARG A 122 7.64 3.82 7.19
CA ARG A 122 7.87 3.26 5.85
C ARG A 122 8.80 2.06 5.97
N VAL A 123 8.39 0.93 5.39
CA VAL A 123 9.10 -0.35 5.48
C VAL A 123 9.78 -0.66 4.16
N LEU A 124 11.10 -0.88 4.17
CA LEU A 124 11.90 -1.16 2.99
C LEU A 124 12.61 -2.51 3.11
N PRO A 125 12.66 -3.33 2.04
CA PRO A 125 12.08 -3.09 0.72
C PRO A 125 10.53 -3.13 0.75
N ASN A 126 9.89 -2.27 -0.07
CA ASN A 126 8.42 -2.23 -0.21
C ASN A 126 7.85 -3.46 -0.94
N GLY A 127 8.71 -4.29 -1.55
CA GLY A 127 8.32 -5.39 -2.43
C GLY A 127 7.77 -6.64 -1.73
N SER A 128 7.62 -6.63 -0.40
CA SER A 128 6.93 -7.68 0.35
C SER A 128 6.04 -7.06 1.45
N PRO A 129 4.71 -7.07 1.28
CA PRO A 129 3.75 -6.60 2.27
C PRO A 129 3.86 -7.30 3.63
N ASP A 130 4.32 -8.54 3.66
CA ASP A 130 4.39 -9.37 4.87
C ASP A 130 5.26 -8.75 5.96
N TYR A 131 6.33 -8.05 5.58
CA TYR A 131 7.15 -7.30 6.53
C TYR A 131 6.34 -6.19 7.21
N SER A 132 5.57 -5.43 6.43
CA SER A 132 4.70 -4.38 6.96
C SER A 132 3.61 -4.95 7.87
N VAL A 133 3.05 -6.12 7.54
CA VAL A 133 2.05 -6.80 8.38
C VAL A 133 2.64 -7.23 9.72
N LYS A 134 3.84 -7.82 9.72
CA LYS A 134 4.53 -8.24 10.95
C LYS A 134 4.89 -7.05 11.83
N ILE A 135 5.38 -5.97 11.23
CA ILE A 135 5.66 -4.71 11.91
C ILE A 135 4.38 -4.15 12.51
N ALA A 136 3.30 -4.00 11.72
CA ALA A 136 2.02 -3.48 12.20
C ALA A 136 1.49 -4.27 13.42
N LYS A 137 1.60 -5.60 13.39
CA LYS A 137 1.21 -6.47 14.51
C LYS A 137 2.06 -6.24 15.77
N ALA A 138 3.37 -5.99 15.62
CA ALA A 138 4.27 -5.79 16.77
C ALA A 138 4.00 -4.48 17.53
N VAL A 139 3.39 -3.49 16.88
CA VAL A 139 3.16 -2.14 17.44
C VAL A 139 1.70 -1.69 17.39
N ASP A 140 0.77 -2.63 17.32
CA ASP A 140 -0.69 -2.39 17.33
C ASP A 140 -1.15 -1.31 16.32
N ALA A 141 -0.64 -1.42 15.10
CA ALA A 141 -0.86 -0.47 14.02
C ALA A 141 -1.58 -1.09 12.82
N VAL A 142 -1.87 -0.28 11.80
CA VAL A 142 -2.45 -0.75 10.53
C VAL A 142 -1.48 -0.57 9.38
N VAL A 143 -1.57 -1.47 8.40
CA VAL A 143 -0.88 -1.35 7.12
C VAL A 143 -1.74 -0.54 6.16
N LEU A 144 -1.14 0.50 5.58
CA LEU A 144 -1.73 1.35 4.57
C LEU A 144 -1.00 1.11 3.25
N PRO A 145 -1.67 0.60 2.21
CA PRO A 145 -1.04 0.33 0.93
C PRO A 145 -0.72 1.63 0.17
N PRO A 146 0.15 1.59 -0.85
CA PRO A 146 0.36 2.71 -1.76
C PRO A 146 -0.94 3.21 -2.37
N LEU A 147 -0.99 4.47 -2.82
CA LEU A 147 -2.18 5.07 -3.45
C LEU A 147 -2.25 4.86 -4.97
N TYR A 148 -1.94 3.65 -5.44
CA TYR A 148 -2.05 3.33 -6.87
C TYR A 148 -3.48 3.53 -7.38
N ARG A 149 -3.58 4.10 -8.59
CA ARG A 149 -4.85 4.21 -9.29
C ARG A 149 -5.29 2.80 -9.71
N LEU A 150 -6.48 2.42 -9.28
CA LEU A 150 -7.13 1.19 -9.73
C LEU A 150 -8.03 1.49 -10.93
N PRO A 151 -8.30 0.51 -11.81
CA PRO A 151 -9.33 0.67 -12.83
C PRO A 151 -10.72 0.85 -12.20
N ALA A 152 -11.71 1.20 -13.00
CA ALA A 152 -13.10 1.21 -12.55
C ALA A 152 -13.53 -0.23 -12.19
N ILE A 153 -13.70 -0.52 -10.90
CA ILE A 153 -14.13 -1.84 -10.41
C ILE A 153 -15.65 -1.82 -10.17
N PRO A 154 -16.43 -2.73 -10.79
CA PRO A 154 -17.86 -2.86 -10.55
C PRO A 154 -18.18 -3.10 -9.06
N GLN A 155 -19.25 -2.47 -8.57
CA GLN A 155 -19.71 -2.65 -7.17
C GLN A 155 -20.54 -3.92 -6.96
N LYS A 156 -20.84 -4.66 -8.03
CA LYS A 156 -21.58 -5.92 -8.05
C LYS A 156 -20.91 -6.88 -9.05
N PRO A 157 -21.09 -8.21 -8.92
CA PRO A 157 -21.84 -8.88 -7.85
C PRO A 157 -21.09 -8.88 -6.51
N ARG A 158 -21.85 -9.01 -5.42
CA ARG A 158 -21.31 -9.22 -4.06
C ARG A 158 -21.70 -10.62 -3.61
N TYR A 159 -20.81 -11.29 -2.91
CA TYR A 159 -21.04 -12.62 -2.33
C TYR A 159 -21.10 -12.54 -0.81
N LYS A 160 -21.95 -13.37 -0.22
CA LYS A 160 -22.16 -13.43 1.24
C LYS A 160 -21.15 -14.34 1.95
N SER A 161 -20.53 -15.27 1.24
CA SER A 161 -19.51 -16.19 1.76
C SER A 161 -18.51 -16.54 0.66
N VAL A 162 -17.28 -16.89 1.06
CA VAL A 162 -16.25 -17.31 0.12
C VAL A 162 -16.64 -18.59 -0.60
N ASP A 163 -17.42 -19.47 0.03
CA ASP A 163 -17.97 -20.66 -0.62
C ASP A 163 -18.94 -20.33 -1.75
N ALA A 164 -19.80 -19.31 -1.59
CA ALA A 164 -20.69 -18.88 -2.66
C ALA A 164 -19.93 -18.27 -3.84
N LEU A 165 -18.80 -17.62 -3.57
CA LEU A 165 -17.87 -17.16 -4.62
C LEU A 165 -17.17 -18.34 -5.29
N ALA A 166 -16.73 -19.35 -4.52
CA ALA A 166 -16.11 -20.57 -5.05
C ALA A 166 -17.08 -21.38 -5.92
N ASP A 167 -18.35 -21.50 -5.52
CA ASP A 167 -19.41 -22.14 -6.32
C ASP A 167 -19.69 -21.40 -7.63
N ALA A 168 -19.60 -20.07 -7.61
CA ALA A 168 -19.72 -19.28 -8.82
C ALA A 168 -18.49 -19.48 -9.72
N LEU A 169 -17.28 -19.48 -9.16
CA LEU A 169 -16.05 -19.74 -9.90
C LEU A 169 -16.05 -21.15 -10.51
N GLU A 170 -16.52 -22.16 -9.78
CA GLU A 170 -16.63 -23.54 -10.26
C GLU A 170 -17.44 -23.63 -11.55
N LYS A 171 -18.58 -22.93 -11.61
CA LYS A 171 -19.44 -22.88 -12.80
C LYS A 171 -18.81 -22.15 -13.98
N SER A 172 -17.84 -21.28 -13.74
CA SER A 172 -17.17 -20.49 -14.77
C SER A 172 -15.92 -21.17 -15.31
N VAL A 173 -14.94 -21.47 -14.45
CA VAL A 173 -13.60 -21.98 -14.87
C VAL A 173 -13.13 -23.18 -14.04
N GLY A 174 -14.01 -23.76 -13.23
CA GLY A 174 -13.68 -24.80 -12.26
C GLY A 174 -13.10 -24.24 -10.95
N CYS A 175 -13.35 -24.95 -9.86
CA CYS A 175 -12.82 -24.65 -8.54
C CYS A 175 -12.84 -25.92 -7.68
N ASP A 176 -12.07 -26.92 -8.11
CA ASP A 176 -11.95 -28.23 -7.49
C ASP A 176 -10.93 -28.21 -6.36
N ARG A 177 -10.85 -29.31 -5.57
CA ARG A 177 -9.84 -29.50 -4.51
C ARG A 177 -9.74 -28.32 -3.54
N ARG A 178 -10.89 -27.73 -3.21
CA ARG A 178 -10.99 -26.56 -2.33
C ARG A 178 -10.28 -26.79 -1.00
N LYS A 179 -9.55 -25.79 -0.54
CA LYS A 179 -8.93 -25.72 0.78
C LYS A 179 -9.29 -24.40 1.42
N THR A 180 -10.01 -24.47 2.53
CA THR A 180 -10.32 -23.30 3.36
C THR A 180 -9.06 -22.89 4.11
N GLU A 181 -8.60 -21.67 3.89
CA GLU A 181 -7.49 -21.07 4.65
C GLU A 181 -8.04 -20.29 5.86
N SER A 182 -9.20 -19.65 5.68
CA SER A 182 -9.94 -18.94 6.74
C SER A 182 -11.42 -18.79 6.36
N ALA A 183 -12.23 -18.17 7.23
CA ALA A 183 -13.66 -17.94 6.96
C ALA A 183 -13.93 -17.15 5.66
N ASP A 184 -12.96 -16.32 5.24
CA ASP A 184 -13.09 -15.45 4.06
C ASP A 184 -12.15 -15.85 2.92
N GLN A 185 -11.41 -16.96 3.05
CA GLN A 185 -10.39 -17.36 2.08
C GLN A 185 -10.44 -18.84 1.71
N VAL A 186 -10.42 -19.10 0.41
CA VAL A 186 -10.36 -20.46 -0.17
C VAL A 186 -9.31 -20.50 -1.27
N LEU A 187 -8.53 -21.57 -1.28
CA LEU A 187 -7.70 -21.96 -2.41
C LEU A 187 -8.41 -23.07 -3.19
N CYS A 188 -8.38 -23.03 -4.52
CA CYS A 188 -8.88 -24.13 -5.34
C CYS A 188 -8.10 -24.31 -6.64
N ALA A 189 -8.36 -25.42 -7.31
CA ALA A 189 -7.80 -25.78 -8.60
C ALA A 189 -8.83 -25.48 -9.70
N THR A 190 -8.48 -24.58 -10.61
CA THR A 190 -9.24 -24.35 -11.84
C THR A 190 -8.96 -25.45 -12.86
N GLN A 191 -9.70 -25.43 -13.97
CA GLN A 191 -9.44 -26.33 -15.11
C GLN A 191 -8.02 -26.16 -15.69
N ALA A 192 -7.44 -24.95 -15.61
CA ALA A 192 -6.11 -24.66 -16.11
C ALA A 192 -4.98 -25.20 -15.22
N ALA A 193 -5.26 -25.46 -13.94
CA ALA A 193 -4.28 -25.97 -12.98
C ALA A 193 -3.60 -27.28 -13.42
N LYS A 194 -4.29 -28.10 -14.22
CA LYS A 194 -3.80 -29.38 -14.75
C LYS A 194 -2.69 -29.21 -15.77
N THR A 195 -2.66 -28.09 -16.48
CA THR A 195 -1.72 -27.83 -17.58
C THR A 195 -0.72 -26.72 -17.25
N ARG A 196 -1.04 -25.84 -16.29
CA ARG A 196 -0.21 -24.70 -15.86
C ARG A 196 -0.31 -24.46 -14.35
N PRO A 197 0.30 -25.31 -13.51
CA PRO A 197 0.27 -25.12 -12.07
C PRO A 197 1.00 -23.82 -11.65
N CYS A 198 0.46 -23.16 -10.62
CA CYS A 198 1.11 -22.03 -9.96
C CYS A 198 2.34 -22.47 -9.15
N GLY A 199 3.54 -22.04 -9.54
CA GLY A 199 4.73 -22.08 -8.66
C GLY A 199 5.09 -23.46 -8.06
N ARG A 200 6.11 -23.50 -7.20
CA ARG A 200 6.75 -24.76 -6.74
C ARG A 200 5.95 -25.61 -5.74
N SER A 201 4.79 -25.16 -5.27
CA SER A 201 4.09 -25.77 -4.12
C SER A 201 3.43 -27.13 -4.41
N GLY A 202 3.29 -27.52 -5.67
CA GLY A 202 2.92 -28.89 -6.07
C GLY A 202 1.51 -29.36 -5.66
N ASP A 203 0.75 -28.57 -4.91
CA ASP A 203 -0.60 -28.93 -4.45
C ASP A 203 -1.67 -28.78 -5.54
N GLY A 204 -1.29 -28.15 -6.67
CA GLY A 204 -2.09 -28.00 -7.87
C GLY A 204 -3.27 -27.06 -7.73
N ARG A 205 -3.28 -26.19 -6.73
CA ARG A 205 -4.25 -25.08 -6.60
C ARG A 205 -3.67 -23.83 -7.22
N ASP A 206 -4.45 -23.16 -8.04
CA ASP A 206 -4.00 -22.04 -8.87
C ASP A 206 -4.91 -20.80 -8.79
N ALA A 207 -5.99 -20.88 -8.01
CA ALA A 207 -6.86 -19.77 -7.69
C ALA A 207 -6.92 -19.53 -6.17
N HIS A 208 -6.67 -18.28 -5.76
CA HIS A 208 -6.85 -17.83 -4.38
C HIS A 208 -7.98 -16.82 -4.30
N LEU A 209 -9.06 -17.22 -3.63
CA LEU A 209 -10.29 -16.47 -3.49
C LEU A 209 -10.31 -15.82 -2.11
N MET A 210 -10.68 -14.53 -2.07
CA MET A 210 -10.84 -13.79 -0.84
C MET A 210 -12.07 -12.90 -0.88
N LEU A 211 -12.87 -12.95 0.19
CA LEU A 211 -13.91 -11.97 0.47
C LEU A 211 -13.39 -10.85 1.37
N HIS A 212 -14.03 -9.69 1.20
CA HIS A 212 -13.75 -8.47 1.93
C HIS A 212 -15.05 -7.92 2.52
N ASP A 213 -14.97 -7.23 3.64
CA ASP A 213 -16.13 -6.58 4.26
C ASP A 213 -16.74 -5.51 3.34
N SER A 214 -15.87 -4.77 2.64
CA SER A 214 -16.26 -3.63 1.83
C SER A 214 -15.45 -3.50 0.54
N SER A 215 -15.99 -2.73 -0.41
CA SER A 215 -15.27 -2.34 -1.62
C SER A 215 -13.99 -1.55 -1.32
N ALA A 216 -13.95 -0.81 -0.20
CA ALA A 216 -12.78 -0.05 0.23
C ALA A 216 -11.68 -0.99 0.72
N THR A 217 -12.01 -1.94 1.61
CA THR A 217 -11.10 -2.99 2.10
C THR A 217 -10.53 -3.79 0.93
N ARG A 218 -11.38 -4.18 -0.02
CA ARG A 218 -10.96 -4.86 -1.24
C ARG A 218 -9.97 -4.03 -2.07
N ASN A 219 -10.23 -2.74 -2.25
CA ASN A 219 -9.34 -1.86 -2.99
C ASN A 219 -7.98 -1.72 -2.30
N ASP A 220 -7.96 -1.62 -0.97
CA ASP A 220 -6.71 -1.54 -0.21
C ASP A 220 -5.93 -2.85 -0.32
N TYR A 221 -6.60 -4.00 -0.24
CA TYR A 221 -5.98 -5.30 -0.47
C TYR A 221 -5.36 -5.41 -1.87
N ILE A 222 -6.06 -4.99 -2.93
CA ILE A 222 -5.52 -4.99 -4.29
C ILE A 222 -4.28 -4.11 -4.38
N ARG A 223 -4.29 -2.90 -3.82
CA ARG A 223 -3.12 -2.01 -3.85
C ARG A 223 -1.93 -2.59 -3.09
N LEU A 224 -2.20 -3.34 -2.01
CA LEU A 224 -1.18 -4.07 -1.28
C LEU A 224 -0.57 -5.19 -2.13
N LEU A 225 -1.40 -6.00 -2.81
CA LEU A 225 -0.92 -7.03 -3.74
C LEU A 225 -0.11 -6.42 -4.89
N LEU A 226 -0.53 -5.28 -5.43
CA LEU A 226 0.20 -4.56 -6.49
C LEU A 226 1.53 -3.98 -6.02
N SER A 227 1.76 -3.87 -4.70
CA SER A 227 3.06 -3.45 -4.14
C SER A 227 4.04 -4.61 -3.97
N ASP A 228 3.57 -5.85 -4.10
CA ASP A 228 4.42 -7.05 -4.01
C ASP A 228 4.97 -7.42 -5.39
N ASP A 229 6.28 -7.23 -5.57
CA ASP A 229 6.97 -7.55 -6.84
C ASP A 229 7.08 -9.07 -7.09
N HIS A 230 6.72 -9.91 -6.10
CA HIS A 230 6.76 -11.37 -6.18
C HIS A 230 5.41 -11.99 -6.55
N VAL A 231 4.38 -11.17 -6.81
CA VAL A 231 3.02 -11.65 -7.17
C VAL A 231 2.87 -11.63 -8.69
N PRO A 232 3.17 -12.73 -9.42
CA PRO A 232 2.93 -12.84 -10.87
C PRO A 232 1.44 -13.07 -11.22
N TYR A 233 0.52 -12.79 -10.28
CA TYR A 233 -0.86 -13.22 -10.35
C TYR A 233 -1.76 -12.16 -10.99
N TYR A 234 -2.74 -12.63 -11.76
CA TYR A 234 -3.81 -11.83 -12.33
C TYR A 234 -4.94 -11.74 -11.33
N ILE A 235 -5.41 -10.52 -11.03
CA ILE A 235 -6.45 -10.30 -10.04
C ILE A 235 -7.77 -10.05 -10.77
N ALA A 236 -8.72 -10.98 -10.68
CA ALA A 236 -10.11 -10.71 -11.03
C ALA A 236 -10.86 -10.18 -9.81
N THR A 237 -11.74 -9.20 -10.00
CA THR A 237 -12.44 -8.60 -8.87
C THR A 237 -13.74 -7.88 -9.24
N ALA A 238 -14.70 -7.90 -8.32
CA ALA A 238 -15.86 -7.02 -8.29
C ALA A 238 -16.34 -6.85 -6.85
N GLY A 239 -17.42 -6.09 -6.64
CA GLY A 239 -18.21 -6.03 -5.40
C GLY A 239 -17.42 -6.06 -4.10
N ASN A 240 -17.26 -7.24 -3.50
CA ASN A 240 -16.51 -7.44 -2.26
C ASN A 240 -15.52 -8.61 -2.32
N TRP A 241 -15.07 -8.97 -3.52
CA TRP A 241 -14.26 -10.18 -3.71
C TRP A 241 -13.05 -9.93 -4.59
N THR A 242 -12.01 -10.74 -4.40
CA THR A 242 -10.82 -10.82 -5.24
C THR A 242 -10.50 -12.28 -5.51
N ILE A 243 -10.04 -12.59 -6.72
CA ILE A 243 -9.50 -13.89 -7.06
C ILE A 243 -8.16 -13.69 -7.76
N GLN A 244 -7.11 -14.28 -7.21
CA GLN A 244 -5.78 -14.29 -7.81
C GLN A 244 -5.62 -15.56 -8.64
N PHE A 245 -5.13 -15.43 -9.88
CA PHE A 245 -4.88 -16.53 -10.80
C PHE A 245 -3.45 -16.51 -11.32
N CYS A 246 -2.83 -17.68 -11.55
CA CYS A 246 -1.60 -17.73 -12.35
C CYS A 246 -1.84 -17.64 -13.84
N ASP A 247 -2.91 -18.27 -14.33
CA ASP A 247 -3.22 -18.23 -15.76
C ASP A 247 -4.06 -17.00 -16.10
N THR A 248 -3.52 -16.22 -17.04
CA THR A 248 -4.07 -14.93 -17.44
C THR A 248 -5.41 -15.08 -18.16
N ALA A 249 -5.57 -16.17 -18.94
CA ALA A 249 -6.78 -16.42 -19.72
C ALA A 249 -7.90 -16.85 -18.77
N THR A 250 -7.60 -17.74 -17.81
CA THR A 250 -8.51 -18.13 -16.74
C THR A 250 -8.98 -16.92 -15.93
N GLY A 251 -8.07 -16.02 -15.54
CA GLY A 251 -8.45 -14.81 -14.81
C GLY A 251 -9.36 -13.86 -15.59
N ARG A 252 -9.11 -13.67 -16.89
CA ARG A 252 -9.98 -12.86 -17.78
C ARG A 252 -11.35 -13.48 -17.97
N GLU A 253 -11.41 -14.79 -18.15
CA GLU A 253 -12.66 -15.53 -18.26
C GLU A 253 -13.47 -15.46 -16.97
N ALA A 254 -12.85 -15.75 -15.82
CA ALA A 254 -13.51 -15.62 -14.52
C ALA A 254 -14.03 -14.19 -14.28
N ALA A 255 -13.24 -13.15 -14.60
CA ALA A 255 -13.69 -11.77 -14.50
C ALA A 255 -14.93 -11.52 -15.37
N ARG A 256 -14.95 -11.98 -16.63
CA ARG A 256 -16.09 -11.81 -17.54
C ARG A 256 -17.34 -12.52 -17.02
N GLU A 257 -17.23 -13.80 -16.68
CA GLU A 257 -18.38 -14.64 -16.28
C GLU A 257 -18.93 -14.23 -14.91
N LEU A 258 -18.08 -13.78 -13.98
CA LEU A 258 -18.48 -13.32 -12.65
C LEU A 258 -18.84 -11.83 -12.62
N GLY A 259 -18.88 -11.14 -13.77
CA GLY A 259 -19.25 -9.72 -13.85
C GLY A 259 -18.26 -8.77 -13.18
N GLY A 260 -16.98 -9.13 -13.13
CA GLY A 260 -15.89 -8.34 -12.61
C GLY A 260 -14.97 -7.74 -13.67
N VAL A 261 -13.82 -7.27 -13.20
CA VAL A 261 -12.73 -6.73 -14.02
C VAL A 261 -11.41 -7.37 -13.63
N VAL A 262 -10.44 -7.31 -14.54
CA VAL A 262 -9.06 -7.69 -14.24
C VAL A 262 -8.27 -6.45 -13.82
N VAL A 263 -7.52 -6.58 -12.74
CA VAL A 263 -6.48 -5.63 -12.34
C VAL A 263 -5.13 -6.28 -12.66
N ASP A 264 -4.38 -5.67 -13.56
CA ASP A 264 -3.07 -6.17 -14.00
C ASP A 264 -1.96 -5.48 -13.20
N HIS A 265 -1.00 -6.28 -12.73
CA HIS A 265 0.19 -5.82 -12.02
C HIS A 265 1.05 -4.86 -12.87
N LYS A 266 0.93 -4.88 -14.22
CA LYS A 266 1.78 -4.09 -15.13
C LYS A 266 1.21 -2.74 -15.60
N ALA A 267 0.14 -2.21 -14.99
CA ALA A 267 -0.53 -1.00 -15.51
C ALA A 267 0.25 0.33 -15.36
N ASN A 268 1.45 0.36 -14.77
CA ASN A 268 2.24 1.58 -14.54
C ASN A 268 3.66 1.53 -15.14
N LYS A 269 3.81 1.05 -16.39
CA LYS A 269 4.99 1.36 -17.21
C LYS A 269 4.60 2.23 -18.40
#